data_AF-A0A7J6WFF4-F1
#
_entry.id   AF-A0A7J6WFF4-F1
#
_cell.length_a   1.000
_cell.length_b   1.000
_cell.length_c   1.000
_cell.angle_alpha   90.00
_cell.angle_beta   90.00
_cell.angle_gamma   90.00
#
_symmetry.space_group_name_H-M   'P 1'
#
loop_
_entity.id
_entity.type
_entity.pdbx_description
1 polymer ?
#
loop_
_entity_poly.entity_id
_entity_poly.type
_entity_poly.pdbx_seq_one_letter_code
_entity_poly.pdbx_strand_id
1 'polypeptide(L)'
;MLRNFIWSGNPANRKAITVNWDSCCKPYNEGGLNMRKLKEVNNALILKMAWSFLNGESQFAKYMRSKYCNRDGDLIEYHKRSSLWPGLKWGIVYMKKQTTWAVGDGSTIDLWRDS
;
A
#
# COMPACT_ATOMS: atom_id res chain seq x y z
N MET A 1 -13.90 28.01 -2.25
CA MET A 1 -15.02 27.06 -2.51
C MET A 1 -14.75 25.67 -1.94
N LEU A 2 -13.65 24.96 -2.28
CA LEU A 2 -13.37 23.60 -1.76
C LEU A 2 -13.33 23.50 -0.21
N ARG A 3 -12.74 24.50 0.46
CA ARG A 3 -12.62 24.52 1.93
C ARG A 3 -13.98 24.48 2.63
N ASN A 4 -15.00 25.11 2.07
CA ASN A 4 -16.35 25.07 2.65
C ASN A 4 -17.06 23.75 2.28
N PHE A 5 -16.80 23.17 1.11
CA PHE A 5 -17.45 21.91 0.72
C PHE A 5 -17.03 20.72 1.61
N ILE A 6 -15.75 20.67 1.98
CA ILE A 6 -15.21 19.59 2.83
C ILE A 6 -15.24 19.98 4.32
N TRP A 7 -15.09 21.28 4.63
CA TRP A 7 -14.87 21.78 5.99
C TRP A 7 -15.79 22.97 6.40
N SER A 8 -17.00 23.15 5.83
CA SER A 8 -17.92 24.18 6.33
C SER A 8 -18.67 23.81 7.60
N GLY A 9 -18.37 24.55 8.66
CA GLY A 9 -19.23 24.77 9.83
C GLY A 9 -18.91 26.14 10.42
N ASN A 10 -19.90 26.83 11.00
CA ASN A 10 -19.64 28.05 11.77
C ASN A 10 -18.69 27.68 12.94
N PRO A 11 -17.55 28.35 13.15
CA PRO A 11 -16.64 28.03 14.25
C PRO A 11 -17.31 28.10 15.64
N ALA A 12 -18.40 28.87 15.78
CA ALA A 12 -19.21 28.92 17.00
C ALA A 12 -20.13 27.68 17.19
N ASN A 13 -20.39 26.91 16.13
CA ASN A 13 -21.23 25.72 16.14
C ASN A 13 -20.49 24.56 15.45
N ARG A 14 -19.85 23.68 16.24
CA ARG A 14 -19.27 22.42 15.74
C ARG A 14 -20.38 21.56 15.11
N LYS A 15 -20.52 21.61 13.79
CA LYS A 15 -21.27 20.60 13.02
C LYS A 15 -20.30 19.56 12.51
N ALA A 16 -20.60 18.28 12.74
CA ALA A 16 -19.90 17.18 12.12
C ALA A 16 -20.21 17.19 10.62
N ILE A 17 -19.21 17.49 9.80
CA ILE A 17 -19.37 17.55 8.35
C ILE A 17 -19.37 16.11 7.85
N THR A 18 -20.54 15.67 7.43
CA THR A 18 -20.89 14.28 7.10
C THR A 18 -20.95 14.08 5.59
N VAL A 19 -20.08 14.75 4.83
CA VAL A 19 -19.99 14.49 3.39
C VAL A 19 -19.34 13.13 3.21
N ASN A 20 -20.09 12.16 2.68
CA ASN A 20 -19.58 10.84 2.38
C ASN A 20 -18.38 10.95 1.42
N TRP A 21 -17.24 10.37 1.79
CA TRP A 21 -16.03 10.39 0.98
C TRP A 21 -16.23 9.79 -0.41
N ASP A 22 -17.11 8.79 -0.54
CA ASP A 22 -17.44 8.21 -1.85
C ASP A 22 -18.13 9.23 -2.77
N SER A 23 -18.95 10.14 -2.22
CA SER A 23 -19.56 11.22 -2.99
C SER A 23 -18.52 12.22 -3.49
N CYS A 24 -17.49 12.52 -2.69
CA CYS A 24 -16.38 13.37 -3.12
C CYS A 24 -15.56 12.74 -4.25
N CYS A 25 -15.49 11.41 -4.32
CA CYS A 25 -14.72 10.70 -5.34
C CYS A 25 -15.45 10.57 -6.69
N LYS A 26 -16.74 10.90 -6.76
CA LYS A 26 -17.49 10.88 -8.03
C LYS A 26 -16.98 11.95 -9.00
N PRO A 27 -17.13 11.74 -10.31
CA PRO A 27 -16.77 12.76 -11.30
C PRO A 27 -17.67 14.01 -11.18
N TYR A 28 -17.19 15.15 -11.70
CA TYR A 28 -17.88 16.44 -11.56
C TYR A 28 -19.29 16.46 -12.15
N ASN A 29 -19.51 15.72 -13.25
CA ASN A 29 -20.83 15.54 -13.88
C ASN A 29 -21.85 14.81 -12.99
N GLU A 30 -21.40 14.08 -11.98
CA GLU A 30 -22.22 13.38 -10.99
C GLU A 30 -22.30 14.15 -9.65
N GLY A 31 -21.83 15.39 -9.61
CA GLY A 31 -21.83 16.24 -8.41
C GLY A 31 -20.72 15.93 -7.40
N GLY A 32 -19.70 15.16 -7.80
CA GLY A 32 -18.51 14.90 -6.98
C GLY A 32 -17.35 15.87 -7.24
N LEU A 33 -16.22 15.64 -6.57
CA LEU A 33 -15.00 16.46 -6.69
C LEU A 33 -13.94 15.84 -7.61
N ASN A 34 -14.27 14.73 -8.29
CA ASN A 34 -13.36 13.98 -9.14
C ASN A 34 -12.05 13.57 -8.45
N MET A 35 -12.14 13.27 -7.15
CA MET A 35 -11.00 12.85 -6.33
C MET A 35 -10.78 11.34 -6.42
N ARG A 36 -9.53 10.89 -6.31
CA ARG A 36 -9.24 9.45 -6.20
C ARG A 36 -9.66 8.93 -4.83
N LYS A 37 -10.24 7.73 -4.79
CA LYS A 37 -10.54 7.02 -3.54
C LYS A 37 -9.25 6.78 -2.76
N LEU A 38 -9.19 7.28 -1.52
CA LEU A 38 -8.01 7.17 -0.66
C LEU A 38 -7.61 5.71 -0.42
N LYS A 39 -8.60 4.81 -0.32
CA LYS A 39 -8.37 3.36 -0.20
C LYS A 39 -7.57 2.81 -1.39
N GLU A 40 -7.91 3.20 -2.61
CA GLU A 40 -7.21 2.75 -3.82
C GLU A 40 -5.79 3.32 -3.90
N VAL A 41 -5.63 4.60 -3.57
CA VAL A 41 -4.30 5.24 -3.50
C VAL A 41 -3.43 4.55 -2.45
N ASN A 42 -3.97 4.26 -1.28
CA ASN A 42 -3.26 3.55 -0.23
C ASN A 42 -2.87 2.13 -0.65
N ASN A 43 -3.77 1.38 -1.29
CA ASN A 43 -3.47 0.05 -1.82
C ASN A 43 -2.32 0.10 -2.85
N ALA A 44 -2.35 1.06 -3.78
CA ALA A 44 -1.29 1.24 -4.76
C ALA A 44 0.07 1.57 -4.11
N LEU A 45 0.08 2.42 -3.07
CA LEU A 45 1.28 2.74 -2.32
C LEU A 45 1.83 1.53 -1.55
N ILE A 46 0.95 0.72 -0.95
CA ILE A 46 1.32 -0.53 -0.28
C ILE A 46 1.95 -1.50 -1.29
N LEU A 47 1.35 -1.66 -2.47
CA LEU A 47 1.90 -2.55 -3.52
C LEU A 47 3.26 -2.05 -4.03
N LYS A 48 3.43 -0.74 -4.21
CA LYS A 48 4.72 -0.14 -4.55
C LYS A 48 5.77 -0.40 -3.46
N MET A 49 5.36 -0.31 -2.19
CA MET A 49 6.24 -0.60 -1.06
C MET A 49 6.59 -2.09 -1.00
N ALA A 50 5.63 -2.99 -1.24
CA ALA A 50 5.85 -4.42 -1.34
C ALA A 50 6.80 -4.79 -2.48
N TRP A 51 6.67 -4.14 -3.65
CA TRP A 51 7.60 -4.32 -4.76
C TRP A 51 9.03 -3.93 -4.39
N SER A 52 9.21 -2.76 -3.77
CA SER A 52 10.51 -2.31 -3.28
C SER A 52 11.07 -3.26 -2.22
N PHE A 53 10.22 -3.81 -1.35
CA PHE A 53 10.62 -4.79 -0.37
C PHE A 53 11.14 -6.10 -1.01
N LEU A 54 10.49 -6.57 -2.08
CA LEU A 54 10.85 -7.81 -2.76
C LEU A 54 12.08 -7.64 -3.67
N ASN A 55 12.09 -6.61 -4.50
CA ASN A 55 13.05 -6.46 -5.61
C ASN A 55 13.98 -5.24 -5.46
N GLY A 56 13.75 -4.38 -4.46
CA GLY A 56 14.49 -3.14 -4.31
C GLY A 56 15.80 -3.29 -3.52
N GLU A 57 16.81 -2.55 -3.95
CA GLU A 57 18.12 -2.44 -3.26
C GLU A 57 18.27 -1.17 -2.41
N SER A 58 17.24 -0.34 -2.36
CA SER A 58 17.23 0.90 -1.56
C SER A 58 17.52 0.62 -0.08
N GLN A 59 18.09 1.60 0.63
CA GLN A 59 18.31 1.50 2.08
C GLN A 59 17.01 1.24 2.84
N PHE A 60 15.91 1.82 2.36
CA PHE A 60 14.58 1.55 2.89
C PHE A 60 14.20 0.06 2.74
N ALA A 61 14.41 -0.54 1.56
CA ALA A 61 14.12 -1.96 1.34
C ALA A 61 14.97 -2.86 2.25
N LYS A 62 16.27 -2.56 2.39
CA LYS A 62 17.18 -3.26 3.31
C LYS A 62 16.73 -3.17 4.76
N TYR A 63 16.34 -1.97 5.22
CA TYR A 63 15.79 -1.75 6.56
C TYR A 63 14.48 -2.52 6.78
N MET A 64 13.59 -2.54 5.79
CA MET A 64 12.32 -3.24 5.91
C MET A 64 12.54 -4.75 5.97
N ARG A 65 13.46 -5.31 5.17
CA ARG A 65 13.84 -6.72 5.26
C ARG A 65 14.48 -7.05 6.60
N SER A 66 15.41 -6.23 7.12
CA SER A 66 16.00 -6.49 8.45
C SER A 66 14.96 -6.39 9.59
N LYS A 67 13.92 -5.59 9.41
CA LYS A 67 12.84 -5.44 10.40
C LYS A 67 11.81 -6.57 10.36
N TYR A 68 11.52 -7.12 9.18
CA TYR A 68 10.38 -8.01 8.95
C TYR A 68 10.76 -9.39 8.39
N CYS A 69 12.05 -9.66 8.18
CA CYS A 69 12.56 -11.00 7.90
C CYS A 69 13.35 -11.55 9.10
N ASN A 70 13.38 -12.87 9.20
CA ASN A 70 14.24 -13.63 10.10
C ASN A 70 15.66 -13.75 9.51
N ARG A 71 16.57 -14.38 10.26
CA ARG A 71 17.96 -14.62 9.81
C ARG A 71 18.03 -15.45 8.53
N ASP A 72 17.06 -16.32 8.32
CA ASP A 72 16.96 -17.20 7.15
C ASP A 72 16.36 -16.50 5.92
N GLY A 73 15.93 -15.23 6.06
CA GLY A 73 15.32 -14.44 4.98
C GLY A 73 13.80 -14.54 4.91
N ASP A 74 13.20 -15.46 5.66
CA ASP A 74 11.74 -15.64 5.73
C ASP A 74 11.03 -14.49 6.44
N LEU A 75 9.79 -14.21 6.05
CA LEU A 75 8.96 -13.20 6.69
C LEU A 75 8.61 -13.60 8.13
N ILE A 76 8.60 -12.63 9.04
CA ILE A 76 8.18 -12.88 10.43
C ILE A 76 6.72 -13.36 10.47
N GLU A 77 6.48 -14.44 11.22
CA GLU A 77 5.12 -14.99 11.39
C GLU A 77 4.43 -14.45 12.64
N TYR A 78 5.20 -14.06 13.66
CA TYR A 78 4.67 -13.53 14.91
C TYR A 78 4.11 -12.11 14.77
N HIS A 79 3.23 -11.73 15.69
CA HIS A 79 2.65 -10.40 15.72
C HIS A 79 3.71 -9.34 16.10
N LYS A 80 3.88 -8.35 15.23
CA LYS A 80 4.74 -7.18 15.47
C LYS A 80 3.90 -5.92 15.41
N ARG A 81 3.94 -5.11 16.48
CA ARG A 81 3.18 -3.86 16.56
C ARG A 81 3.71 -2.85 15.54
N SER A 82 3.03 -2.76 14.40
CA SER A 82 3.37 -1.87 13.28
C SER A 82 2.11 -1.56 12.49
N SER A 83 1.90 -0.28 12.18
CA SER A 83 0.79 0.17 11.32
C SER A 83 1.02 -0.20 9.84
N LEU A 84 2.28 -0.39 9.43
CA LEU A 84 2.64 -0.72 8.05
C LEU A 84 2.62 -2.22 7.79
N TRP A 85 2.90 -3.05 8.81
CA TRP A 85 3.13 -4.49 8.62
C TRP A 85 1.91 -5.26 8.08
N PRO A 86 0.68 -5.07 8.59
CA PRO A 86 -0.48 -5.79 8.05
C PRO A 86 -0.71 -5.50 6.57
N GLY A 87 -0.63 -4.22 6.18
CA GLY A 87 -0.77 -3.81 4.78
C GLY A 87 0.37 -4.35 3.91
N LEU A 88 1.61 -4.24 4.38
CA LEU A 88 2.77 -4.75 3.65
C LEU A 88 2.74 -6.28 3.50
N LYS A 89 2.38 -7.02 4.54
CA LYS A 89 2.23 -8.48 4.50
C LYS A 89 1.18 -8.88 3.47
N TRP A 90 0.03 -8.20 3.46
CA TRP A 90 -0.98 -8.37 2.42
C TRP A 90 -0.41 -8.07 1.02
N GLY A 91 0.28 -6.94 0.84
CA GLY A 91 0.84 -6.54 -0.44
C GLY A 91 1.90 -7.52 -0.97
N ILE A 92 2.74 -8.08 -0.09
CA ILE A 92 3.73 -9.10 -0.46
C ILE A 92 3.05 -10.39 -0.92
N VAL A 93 2.07 -10.89 -0.16
CA VAL A 93 1.31 -12.10 -0.53
C VAL A 93 0.55 -11.88 -1.85
N TYR A 94 -0.08 -10.72 -2.01
CA TYR A 94 -0.77 -10.35 -3.23
C TYR A 94 0.17 -10.34 -4.44
N MET A 95 1.34 -9.69 -4.31
CA MET A 95 2.33 -9.61 -5.38
C MET A 95 2.89 -10.98 -5.73
N LYS A 96 3.24 -11.83 -4.75
CA LYS A 96 3.73 -13.19 -5.00
C LYS A 96 2.72 -14.02 -5.79
N LYS A 97 1.42 -13.82 -5.59
CA LYS A 97 0.36 -14.51 -6.35
C LYS A 97 0.19 -13.97 -7.78
N GLN A 98 0.45 -12.67 -7.99
CA GLN A 98 0.21 -11.99 -9.28
C GLN A 98 1.46 -11.85 -10.16
N THR A 99 2.64 -12.12 -9.61
CA THR A 99 3.91 -11.97 -10.33
C THR A 99 4.44 -13.35 -10.70
N THR A 100 4.72 -13.56 -11.97
CA THR A 100 5.48 -14.71 -12.46
C THR A 100 6.93 -14.30 -12.65
N TRP A 101 7.87 -15.19 -12.32
CA TRP A 101 9.27 -14.98 -12.67
C TRP A 101 9.45 -15.09 -14.19
N ALA A 102 10.09 -14.09 -14.79
CA ALA A 102 10.54 -14.16 -16.18
C ALA A 102 11.99 -14.66 -16.17
N VAL A 103 12.23 -15.80 -16.80
CA VAL A 103 13.57 -16.38 -16.92
C VAL A 103 14.39 -15.53 -17.90
N GLY A 104 15.50 -14.97 -17.40
CA GLY A 104 16.49 -14.26 -18.20
C GLY A 104 17.49 -15.22 -18.85
N ASP A 105 18.78 -14.97 -18.65
CA ASP A 105 19.87 -15.79 -19.21
C ASP A 105 20.18 -17.08 -18.41
N GLY A 106 19.43 -17.33 -17.33
CA GLY A 106 19.60 -18.52 -16.48
C GLY A 106 20.80 -18.48 -15.54
N SER A 107 21.58 -17.40 -15.50
CA SER A 107 22.78 -17.30 -14.65
C SER A 107 22.47 -17.16 -13.15
N THR A 108 21.24 -16.75 -12.81
CA THR A 108 20.78 -16.49 -11.43
C THR A 108 19.72 -17.47 -10.93
N ILE A 109 19.38 -18.50 -11.71
CA ILE A 109 18.33 -19.47 -11.36
C ILE A 109 18.99 -20.70 -10.74
N ASP A 110 18.58 -21.04 -9.52
CA ASP A 110 19.02 -22.27 -8.86
C ASP A 110 17.86 -23.27 -8.89
N LEU A 111 17.89 -24.16 -9.89
CA LEU A 111 16.84 -25.15 -10.17
C LEU A 111 16.44 -25.99 -8.95
N TRP A 112 17.33 -26.14 -7.97
CA TRP A 112 17.11 -26.96 -6.78
C TRP A 112 16.48 -26.20 -5.61
N ARG A 113 16.52 -24.87 -5.63
CA ARG A 113 15.97 -24.01 -4.56
C ARG A 113 14.73 -23.24 -4.98
N ASP A 114 14.52 -23.07 -6.28
CA ASP A 114 13.43 -22.29 -6.87
C ASP A 114 12.18 -23.12 -7.24
N SER A 115 12.03 -24.32 -6.65
CA SER A 115 10.87 -25.22 -6.83
C SER A 115 9.63 -24.83 -6.04
#